data_AF-A4C4U6-F1
#
_entry.id   AF-A4C4U6-F1
#
_cell.length_a   1.000
_cell.length_b   1.000
_cell.length_c   1.000
_cell.angle_alpha   90.00
_cell.angle_beta   90.00
_cell.angle_gamma   90.00
#
_symmetry.space_group_name_H-M   'P 1'
#
loop_
_entity.id
_entity.type
_entity.pdbx_description
1 polymer ?
#
loop_
_entity_poly.entity_id
_entity_poly.type
_entity_poly.pdbx_seq_one_letter_code
_entity_poly.pdbx_strand_id
1 'polypeptide(L)' 'MHYLTTPIAICDFGLHKGQPYRKLPVSFLNWMVMNKHQHASLAQQELDRRRQAALTR' A
#
# COMPACT_ATOMS: atom_id res chain seq x y z
N MET A 1 -11.74 25.16 5.21
CA MET A 1 -10.57 24.27 5.38
C MET A 1 -11.01 22.84 5.09
N HIS A 2 -11.00 22.40 3.83
CA HIS A 2 -11.26 21.00 3.50
C HIS A 2 -9.94 20.23 3.65
N TYR A 3 -9.82 19.43 4.69
CA TYR A 3 -8.71 18.49 4.81
C TYR A 3 -8.91 17.42 3.73
N LEU A 4 -8.12 17.48 2.65
CA LEU A 4 -7.98 16.39 1.69
C LEU A 4 -7.22 15.24 2.37
N THR A 5 -7.88 14.57 3.32
CA THR A 5 -7.38 13.31 3.85
C THR A 5 -7.65 12.26 2.78
N THR A 6 -6.62 11.93 2.01
CA THR A 6 -6.69 10.81 1.05
C THR A 6 -7.18 9.58 1.84
N PRO A 7 -8.28 8.94 1.42
CA PRO A 7 -8.83 7.80 2.14
C PRO A 7 -7.74 6.73 2.29
N ILE A 8 -7.56 6.26 3.53
CA ILE A 8 -6.54 5.26 3.85
C ILE A 8 -7.01 3.93 3.27
N ALA A 9 -6.33 3.43 2.24
CA ALA A 9 -6.60 2.11 1.70
C ALA A 9 -6.32 1.04 2.78
N ILE A 10 -7.32 0.20 3.04
CA ILE A 10 -7.28 -0.91 4.01
C ILE A 10 -7.20 -2.22 3.25
N CYS A 11 -6.32 -3.13 3.69
CA CYS A 11 -6.27 -4.50 3.22
C CYS A 11 -7.48 -5.27 3.77
N ASP A 12 -8.29 -5.88 2.92
CA ASP A 12 -9.52 -6.58 3.28
C ASP A 12 -9.37 -8.13 3.24
N PHE A 13 -8.16 -8.62 2.96
CA PHE A 13 -7.88 -10.05 2.75
C PHE A 13 -6.60 -10.54 3.45
N GLY A 14 -6.46 -11.87 3.50
CA GLY A 14 -5.24 -12.55 3.94
C GLY A 14 -4.84 -12.25 5.40
N LEU A 15 -3.55 -12.47 5.70
CA LEU A 15 -2.98 -12.31 7.05
C LEU A 15 -3.08 -10.87 7.57
N HIS A 16 -3.11 -9.88 6.68
CA HIS A 16 -3.10 -8.46 7.04
C HIS A 16 -4.48 -7.78 6.93
N LYS A 17 -5.56 -8.55 6.93
CA LYS A 17 -6.93 -8.01 6.89
C LYS A 17 -7.16 -7.00 8.02
N GLY A 18 -7.77 -5.86 7.68
CA GLY A 18 -8.03 -4.73 8.56
C GLY A 18 -6.86 -3.77 8.74
N GLN A 19 -5.68 -4.07 8.18
CA GLN A 19 -4.52 -3.18 8.28
C GLN A 19 -4.46 -2.22 7.09
N PRO A 20 -4.07 -0.95 7.30
CA PRO A 20 -3.83 -0.02 6.20
C PRO A 20 -2.62 -0.45 5.37
N TYR A 21 -2.65 -0.18 4.06
CA TYR A 21 -1.54 -0.50 3.14
C TYR A 21 -0.19 0.08 3.60
N ARG A 22 -0.21 1.26 4.25
CA ARG A 22 0.98 1.90 4.84
C ARG A 22 1.66 1.07 5.93
N LYS A 23 0.95 0.16 6.60
CA LYS A 23 1.50 -0.73 7.64
C LYS A 23 1.92 -2.09 7.11
N LEU A 24 1.62 -2.41 5.85
CA LEU A 24 1.96 -3.72 5.29
C LEU A 24 3.47 -3.87 5.07
N PRO A 25 4.04 -5.07 5.31
CA PRO A 25 5.43 -5.37 4.98
C PRO A 25 5.71 -5.18 3.48
N VAL A 26 6.91 -4.69 3.15
CA VAL A 26 7.35 -4.53 1.75
C VAL A 26 7.32 -5.87 1.00
N SER A 27 7.69 -6.97 1.65
CA SER A 27 7.64 -8.32 1.08
C SER A 27 6.22 -8.73 0.68
N PHE A 28 5.23 -8.40 1.52
CA PHE A 28 3.82 -8.70 1.24
C PHE A 28 3.31 -7.87 0.05
N LEU A 29 3.63 -6.57 0.02
CA LEU A 29 3.27 -5.69 -1.10
C LEU A 29 3.90 -6.16 -2.43
N ASN A 30 5.19 -6.52 -2.40
CA ASN A 30 5.88 -7.07 -3.57
C ASN A 30 5.24 -8.39 -4.02
N TRP A 31 4.89 -9.28 -3.10
CA TRP A 31 4.18 -10.52 -3.41
C TRP A 31 2.86 -10.24 -4.14
N MET A 32 2.06 -9.26 -3.69
CA MET A 32 0.81 -8.89 -4.36
C MET A 32 1.03 -8.46 -5.81
N VAL A 33 2.05 -7.64 -6.06
CA VAL A 33 2.39 -7.14 -7.39
C VAL A 33 2.89 -8.29 -8.28
N MET A 34 3.82 -9.10 -7.78
CA MET A 34 4.41 -10.22 -8.54
C MET A 34 3.37 -11.28 -8.92
N ASN A 35 2.38 -11.54 -8.06
CA ASN A 35 1.33 -12.52 -8.30
C ASN A 35 0.12 -11.95 -9.05
N LYS A 36 0.18 -10.69 -9.53
CA LYS A 36 -0.94 -10.01 -10.19
C LYS A 36 -2.24 -10.09 -9.38
N HIS A 37 -2.12 -9.95 -8.05
CA HIS A 37 -3.28 -10.00 -7.16
C HIS A 37 -4.32 -8.94 -7.56
N GLN A 38 -5.60 -9.18 -7.25
CA GLN A 38 -6.69 -8.25 -7.56
C GLN A 38 -6.43 -6.81 -7.07
N HIS A 39 -5.71 -6.68 -5.95
CA HIS A 39 -5.34 -5.41 -5.33
C HIS A 39 -3.87 -4.98 -5.56
N ALA A 40 -3.20 -5.54 -6.58
CA ALA A 40 -1.80 -5.22 -6.90
C ALA A 40 -1.57 -3.73 -7.16
N SER A 41 -2.56 -3.02 -7.73
CA SER A 41 -2.48 -1.58 -7.98
C SER A 41 -2.31 -0.77 -6.69
N LEU A 42 -3.06 -1.10 -5.63
CA LEU A 42 -2.94 -0.46 -4.32
C LEU A 42 -1.58 -0.76 -3.67
N ALA A 43 -1.07 -1.98 -3.86
CA ALA A 43 0.25 -2.35 -3.36
C ALA A 43 1.35 -1.57 -4.10
N GLN A 44 1.27 -1.46 -5.42
CA GLN A 44 2.21 -0.71 -6.25
C GLN A 44 2.22 0.78 -5.87
N GLN A 45 1.05 1.39 -5.69
CA GLN A 45 0.93 2.79 -5.25
C GLN A 45 1.63 3.04 -3.90
N GLU A 46 1.47 2.13 -2.93
CA GLU A 46 2.14 2.27 -1.64
C GLU A 46 3.66 2.06 -1.74
N LEU A 47 4.12 1.12 -2.58
CA LEU A 47 5.55 0.94 -2.85
C LEU A 47 6.16 2.20 -3.48
N ASP A 48 5.49 2.81 -4.46
CA ASP A 48 5.96 4.02 -5.11
C ASP A 48 5.96 5.22 -4.17
N ARG A 49 4.94 5.35 -3.31
CA ARG A 49 4.91 6.36 -2.24
C ARG A 49 6.11 6.21 -1.30
N ARG A 50 6.47 4.99 -0.91
CA ARG A 50 7.63 4.72 -0.05
C ARG A 50 8.95 5.06 -0.76
N ARG A 51 9.08 4.73 -2.05
CA ARG A 51 10.26 5.09 -2.87
C ARG A 51 10.42 6.61 -2.96
N GLN A 52 9.35 7.33 -3.27
CA GLN A 52 9.38 8.79 -3.33
C GLN A 52 9.77 9.41 -1.98
N ALA A 53 9.20 8.92 -0.87
CA ALA A 53 9.56 9.39 0.46
C ALA A 53 11.03 9.11 0.84
N ALA A 54 11.62 8.03 0.33
CA ALA A 54 13.04 7.74 0.52
C ALA A 54 13.96 8.61 -0.36
N LEU A 55 13.51 9.00 -1.56
CA LEU A 55 14.24 9.91 -2.46
C LEU A 55 14.19 11.38 -2.04
N THR A 56 13.15 11.78 -1.30
CA THR A 56 12.95 13.17 -0.85
C THR A 56 13.58 13.44 0.53
N ARG A 57 14.59 12.64 0.92
CA ARG A 57 15.20 12.66 2.24
C ARG A 57 16.68 13.02 2.14
#